data_AF-A0A382HQB2-F1
#
_entry.id   AF-A0A382HQB2-F1
#
_cell.length_a   1.000
_cell.length_b   1.000
_cell.length_c   1.000
_cell.angle_alpha   90.00
_cell.angle_beta   90.00
_cell.angle_gamma   90.00
#
_symmetry.space_group_name_H-M   'P 1'
#
loop_
_entity.id
_entity.type
_entity.pdbx_description
1 polymer ?
#
loop_
_entity_poly.entity_id
_entity_poly.type
_entity_poly.pdbx_seq_one_letter_code
_entity_poly.pdbx_strand_id
1 'polypeptide(L)'
;VALETDRSALATLELFREQEGFSGDGEIVVLKAISGDQLVIPNGTMLLVAEFVREGPDLLLIGPDGDRVLIQDYFTLAEPPVLMTEGGAVLPPDLVALLAGPAAPGQYAQTEEGVEPQPIGRVDEMVGSVTASRVDGVTVTLSKDSPVYQGDVLDTGAGAAVAIVFIDETEFSLGEDGRMVLDELIFDPTSLEGSSSFSVIQGVFVFVSGEIAANNPDEMMADRCNLNQIGL
;
A
#
# COMPACT_ATOMS: atom_id res chain seq x y z
N VAL A 1 -1.85 -61.56 -29.65
CA VAL A 1 -0.81 -60.53 -29.44
C VAL A 1 -1.53 -59.21 -29.68
N ALA A 2 -2.20 -58.66 -28.65
CA ALA A 2 -1.63 -57.74 -27.64
C ALA A 2 -1.40 -56.33 -28.25
N LEU A 3 -1.77 -55.17 -27.69
CA LEU A 3 -2.43 -54.70 -26.47
C LEU A 3 -2.78 -53.20 -26.71
N GLU A 4 -3.69 -52.63 -25.90
CA GLU A 4 -3.94 -51.20 -25.53
C GLU A 4 -3.74 -50.06 -26.57
N THR A 5 -4.74 -49.22 -26.90
CA THR A 5 -5.45 -48.21 -26.09
C THR A 5 -4.56 -47.25 -25.31
N ASP A 6 -4.22 -46.10 -25.92
CA ASP A 6 -3.94 -44.86 -25.20
C ASP A 6 -4.68 -43.69 -25.86
N ARG A 7 -5.90 -43.49 -25.35
CA ARG A 7 -6.64 -42.24 -25.42
C ARG A 7 -6.14 -41.39 -24.25
N SER A 8 -5.35 -40.34 -24.49
CA SER A 8 -5.19 -39.14 -23.63
C SER A 8 -3.96 -38.32 -24.03
N ALA A 9 -4.05 -37.48 -25.06
CA ALA A 9 -3.01 -36.47 -25.32
C ALA A 9 -3.46 -35.27 -26.19
N LEU A 10 -4.75 -35.05 -26.41
CA LEU A 10 -5.25 -33.92 -27.21
C LEU A 10 -6.49 -33.28 -26.58
N ALA A 11 -6.41 -33.02 -25.28
CA ALA A 11 -7.38 -32.19 -24.57
C ALA A 11 -6.62 -31.13 -23.77
N THR A 12 -5.91 -30.27 -24.48
CA THR A 12 -5.37 -29.03 -23.90
C THR A 12 -5.65 -27.91 -24.88
N LEU A 13 -6.36 -26.89 -24.39
CA LEU A 13 -6.61 -25.61 -25.02
C LEU A 13 -7.70 -25.58 -26.10
N GLU A 14 -8.93 -25.92 -25.74
CA GLU A 14 -10.10 -25.14 -26.15
C GLU A 14 -11.19 -25.35 -25.10
N LEU A 15 -11.21 -24.52 -24.06
CA LEU A 15 -12.45 -24.21 -23.32
C LEU A 15 -12.25 -22.97 -22.45
N PHE A 16 -13.19 -22.04 -22.62
CA PHE A 16 -13.44 -20.82 -21.84
C PHE A 16 -12.67 -19.55 -22.23
N ARG A 17 -13.04 -19.06 -23.42
CA ARG A 17 -13.55 -17.69 -23.56
C ARG A 17 -14.68 -17.48 -22.54
N GLU A 18 -14.38 -16.78 -21.46
CA GLU A 18 -15.32 -15.84 -20.82
C GLU A 18 -14.50 -14.57 -20.56
N GLN A 19 -14.59 -13.67 -21.53
CA GLN A 19 -14.16 -12.30 -21.39
C GLN A 19 -15.25 -11.57 -20.61
N GLU A 20 -15.03 -11.35 -19.31
CA GLU A 20 -15.60 -10.18 -18.66
C GLU A 20 -14.66 -9.03 -18.99
N GLY A 21 -15.05 -8.23 -19.98
CA GLY A 21 -14.30 -7.08 -20.42
C GLY A 21 -14.30 -6.00 -19.35
N PHE A 22 -13.14 -5.72 -18.77
CA PHE A 22 -12.90 -4.40 -18.20
C PHE A 22 -12.64 -3.43 -19.35
N SER A 23 -13.70 -2.70 -19.75
CA SER A 23 -13.58 -1.55 -20.65
C SER A 23 -12.57 -0.55 -20.06
N GLY A 24 -11.52 -0.29 -20.83
CA GLY A 24 -10.50 0.72 -20.54
C GLY A 24 -9.46 0.61 -21.62
N ASP A 25 -9.49 1.55 -22.57
CA ASP A 25 -8.61 1.67 -23.74
C ASP A 25 -7.18 2.09 -23.32
N GLY A 26 -6.58 1.34 -22.39
CA GLY A 26 -5.23 1.52 -21.88
C GLY A 26 -4.41 0.25 -22.11
N GLU A 27 -3.17 0.39 -22.56
CA GLU A 27 -2.26 -0.73 -22.81
C GLU A 27 -2.02 -1.49 -21.50
N ILE A 28 -2.64 -2.67 -21.34
CA ILE A 28 -2.40 -3.52 -20.16
C ILE A 28 -1.08 -4.25 -20.39
N VAL A 29 -0.06 -3.91 -19.61
CA VAL A 29 1.21 -4.63 -19.62
C VAL A 29 1.07 -5.86 -18.73
N VAL A 30 1.18 -7.05 -19.31
CA VAL A 30 1.11 -8.30 -18.57
C VAL A 30 2.53 -8.78 -18.26
N LEU A 31 2.85 -8.88 -16.98
CA LEU A 31 4.09 -9.42 -16.44
C LEU A 31 3.80 -10.74 -15.74
N LYS A 32 4.80 -11.62 -15.68
CA LYS A 32 4.70 -12.87 -14.93
C LYS A 32 5.61 -12.82 -13.73
N ALA A 33 5.08 -13.07 -12.53
CA ALA A 33 5.89 -13.16 -11.33
C ALA A 33 6.78 -14.41 -11.38
N ILE A 34 8.04 -14.25 -10.97
CA ILE A 34 9.02 -15.33 -10.86
C ILE A 34 9.50 -15.33 -9.40
N SER A 35 9.46 -16.50 -8.74
CA SER A 35 9.84 -16.60 -7.33
C SER A 35 11.32 -16.26 -7.10
N GLY A 36 11.60 -15.52 -6.03
CA GLY A 36 12.96 -15.24 -5.57
C GLY A 36 13.77 -14.26 -6.43
N ASP A 37 13.14 -13.56 -7.38
CA ASP A 37 13.79 -12.57 -8.25
C ASP A 37 13.24 -11.15 -8.04
N GLN A 38 13.87 -10.16 -8.67
CA GLN A 38 13.41 -8.76 -8.69
C GLN A 38 12.62 -8.50 -9.98
N LEU A 39 11.40 -7.97 -9.85
CA LEU A 39 10.56 -7.62 -11.00
C LEU A 39 10.55 -6.10 -11.17
N VAL A 40 11.13 -5.62 -12.27
CA VAL A 40 11.11 -4.20 -12.62
C VAL A 40 9.80 -3.87 -13.33
N ILE A 41 9.05 -2.91 -12.78
CA ILE A 41 7.79 -2.45 -13.33
C ILE A 41 8.05 -1.26 -14.28
N PRO A 42 7.63 -1.34 -15.55
CA PRO A 42 7.72 -0.23 -16.49
C PRO A 42 6.82 0.92 -16.03
N ASN A 43 7.18 2.16 -16.39
CA ASN A 43 6.60 3.38 -15.82
C ASN A 43 6.84 3.47 -14.30
N GLY A 44 8.11 3.57 -13.89
CA GLY A 44 8.55 3.44 -12.50
C GLY A 44 7.81 4.31 -11.47
N THR A 45 7.28 5.48 -11.83
CA THR A 45 6.47 6.29 -10.88
C THR A 45 5.19 5.57 -10.47
N MET A 46 4.63 4.73 -11.35
CA MET A 46 3.38 4.00 -11.15
C MET A 46 3.37 3.22 -9.84
N LEU A 47 4.43 2.51 -9.46
CA LEU A 47 4.46 1.76 -8.19
C LEU A 47 4.28 2.64 -6.95
N LEU A 48 4.54 3.94 -7.04
CA LEU A 48 4.45 4.89 -5.93
C LEU A 48 3.04 5.52 -5.82
N VAL A 49 2.34 5.64 -6.95
CA VAL A 49 1.02 6.30 -7.07
C VAL A 49 -0.13 5.35 -7.40
N ALA A 50 0.17 4.11 -7.80
CA ALA A 50 -0.84 3.19 -8.31
C ALA A 50 -1.75 2.67 -7.21
N GLU A 51 -2.95 2.31 -7.63
CA GLU A 51 -3.85 1.46 -6.88
C GLU A 51 -3.42 0.00 -7.06
N PHE A 52 -3.24 -0.70 -5.94
CA PHE A 52 -2.88 -2.11 -5.92
C PHE A 52 -4.18 -2.89 -5.74
N VAL A 53 -4.51 -3.73 -6.70
CA VAL A 53 -5.75 -4.50 -6.70
C VAL A 53 -5.40 -5.97 -6.82
N ARG A 54 -5.82 -6.76 -5.83
CA ARG A 54 -5.66 -8.21 -5.88
C ARG A 54 -6.78 -8.85 -6.69
N GLU A 55 -6.44 -9.36 -7.87
CA GLU A 55 -7.35 -10.09 -8.77
C GLU A 55 -7.08 -11.60 -8.66
N GLY A 56 -7.56 -12.23 -7.60
CA GLY A 56 -7.38 -13.66 -7.34
C GLY A 56 -5.92 -14.04 -7.07
N PRO A 57 -5.26 -14.82 -7.94
CA PRO A 57 -3.82 -15.12 -7.84
C PRO A 57 -2.91 -13.98 -8.34
N ASP A 58 -3.49 -13.01 -9.07
CA ASP A 58 -2.76 -11.98 -9.80
C ASP A 58 -2.80 -10.65 -9.04
N LEU A 59 -1.82 -9.79 -9.33
CA LEU A 59 -1.75 -8.42 -8.82
C LEU A 59 -1.94 -7.45 -9.99
N LEU A 60 -2.98 -6.65 -9.94
CA LEU A 60 -3.23 -5.57 -10.89
C LEU A 60 -2.78 -4.24 -10.28
N LEU A 61 -1.94 -3.52 -11.00
CA LEU A 61 -1.54 -2.15 -10.68
C LEU A 61 -2.26 -1.20 -11.62
N ILE A 62 -2.94 -0.20 -11.07
CA ILE A 62 -3.67 0.81 -11.85
C ILE A 62 -3.03 2.17 -11.58
N GLY A 63 -2.39 2.75 -12.58
CA GLY A 63 -1.74 4.05 -12.47
C GLY A 63 -2.75 5.20 -12.56
N PRO A 64 -2.42 6.38 -12.02
CA PRO A 64 -3.30 7.55 -12.08
C PRO A 64 -3.56 8.02 -13.53
N ASP A 65 -2.63 7.74 -14.44
CA ASP A 65 -2.76 8.04 -15.87
C ASP A 65 -3.67 7.05 -16.63
N GLY A 66 -4.19 6.01 -15.94
CA GLY A 66 -5.03 4.97 -16.52
C GLY A 66 -4.26 3.76 -17.08
N ASP A 67 -2.93 3.81 -17.03
CA ASP A 67 -2.07 2.66 -17.33
C ASP A 67 -2.37 1.50 -16.38
N ARG A 68 -2.21 0.27 -16.87
CA ARG A 68 -2.49 -0.94 -16.09
C ARG A 68 -1.38 -1.96 -16.26
N VAL A 69 -0.89 -2.51 -15.15
CA VAL A 69 0.10 -3.59 -15.16
C VAL A 69 -0.49 -4.78 -14.42
N LEU A 70 -0.68 -5.90 -15.12
CA LEU A 70 -1.13 -7.15 -14.51
C LEU A 70 0.06 -8.06 -14.28
N ILE A 71 0.33 -8.39 -13.03
CA ILE A 71 1.38 -9.32 -12.62
C ILE A 71 0.72 -10.65 -12.29
N GLN A 72 0.89 -11.62 -13.18
CA GLN A 72 0.32 -12.94 -13.04
C GLN A 72 1.03 -13.76 -11.97
N ASP A 73 0.25 -14.57 -11.26
CA ASP A 73 0.73 -15.52 -10.25
C ASP A 73 1.50 -14.86 -9.09
N TYR A 74 1.32 -13.56 -8.84
CA TYR A 74 2.06 -12.86 -7.80
C TYR A 74 1.81 -13.45 -6.41
N PHE A 75 0.55 -13.77 -6.09
CA PHE A 75 0.14 -14.27 -4.78
C PHE A 75 0.13 -15.81 -4.69
N THR A 76 0.44 -16.53 -5.77
CA THR A 76 0.57 -18.00 -5.75
C THR A 76 1.98 -18.46 -5.43
N LEU A 77 2.97 -17.55 -5.49
CA LEU A 77 4.35 -17.83 -5.15
C LEU A 77 4.56 -17.84 -3.63
N ALA A 78 5.34 -18.82 -3.14
CA ALA A 78 5.73 -18.88 -1.73
C ALA A 78 6.69 -17.75 -1.34
N GLU A 79 7.49 -17.27 -2.30
CA GLU A 79 8.38 -16.12 -2.18
C GLU A 79 8.13 -15.19 -3.36
N PRO A 80 7.18 -14.22 -3.24
CA PRO A 80 6.86 -13.31 -4.33
C PRO A 80 8.05 -12.41 -4.64
N PRO A 81 8.23 -12.02 -5.92
CA PRO A 81 9.32 -11.13 -6.30
C PRO A 81 9.15 -9.75 -5.67
N VAL A 82 10.30 -9.12 -5.36
CA VAL A 82 10.35 -7.72 -4.94
C VAL A 82 10.03 -6.86 -6.16
N LEU A 83 9.08 -5.92 -6.01
CA LEU A 83 8.74 -4.99 -7.08
C LEU A 83 9.69 -3.80 -7.04
N MET A 84 10.24 -3.45 -8.19
CA MET A 84 11.18 -2.34 -8.31
C MET A 84 10.79 -1.41 -9.44
N THR A 85 11.11 -0.13 -9.26
CA THR A 85 10.98 0.88 -10.30
C THR A 85 12.30 1.03 -11.04
N GLU A 86 12.30 1.49 -12.29
CA GLU A 86 13.54 1.86 -12.99
C GLU A 86 14.34 2.96 -12.26
N GLY A 87 13.65 3.78 -11.45
CA GLY A 87 14.23 4.81 -10.60
C GLY A 87 14.82 4.29 -9.28
N GLY A 88 14.76 2.98 -9.01
CA GLY A 88 15.39 2.36 -7.83
C GLY A 88 14.54 2.35 -6.56
N ALA A 89 13.27 2.78 -6.59
CA ALA A 89 12.33 2.52 -5.51
C ALA A 89 12.01 1.02 -5.43
N VAL A 90 11.94 0.49 -4.21
CA VAL A 90 11.83 -0.95 -3.91
C VAL A 90 10.62 -1.19 -3.02
N LEU A 91 9.65 -1.97 -3.51
CA LEU A 91 8.47 -2.39 -2.79
C LEU A 91 8.59 -3.88 -2.43
N PRO A 92 8.75 -4.22 -1.12
CA PRO A 92 8.81 -5.60 -0.68
C PRO A 92 7.43 -6.26 -0.79
N PRO A 93 7.38 -7.60 -0.92
CA PRO A 93 6.14 -8.34 -1.13
C PRO A 93 5.13 -8.16 0.00
N ASP A 94 5.58 -7.99 1.25
CA ASP A 94 4.70 -7.76 2.39
C ASP A 94 3.94 -6.42 2.27
N LEU A 95 4.62 -5.37 1.82
CA LEU A 95 4.00 -4.06 1.58
C LEU A 95 3.05 -4.12 0.39
N VAL A 96 3.41 -4.86 -0.66
CA VAL A 96 2.53 -5.07 -1.82
C VAL A 96 1.27 -5.81 -1.42
N ALA A 97 1.37 -6.83 -0.55
CA ALA A 97 0.22 -7.54 -0.02
C ALA A 97 -0.66 -6.66 0.87
N LEU A 98 -0.05 -5.76 1.66
CA LEU A 98 -0.78 -4.77 2.47
C LEU A 98 -1.55 -3.78 1.58
N LEU A 99 -0.89 -3.24 0.54
CA LEU A 99 -1.47 -2.27 -0.39
C LEU A 99 -2.55 -2.89 -1.28
N ALA A 100 -2.41 -4.15 -1.68
CA ALA A 100 -3.37 -4.85 -2.53
C ALA A 100 -4.66 -5.27 -1.81
N GLY A 101 -4.71 -5.08 -0.48
CA GLY A 101 -5.83 -5.45 0.36
C GLY A 101 -5.88 -6.94 0.73
N PRO A 102 -6.68 -7.28 1.75
CA PRO A 102 -6.78 -8.65 2.25
C PRO A 102 -7.35 -9.61 1.20
N ALA A 103 -6.78 -10.83 1.15
CA ALA A 103 -7.17 -11.91 0.21
C ALA A 103 -8.66 -12.28 0.24
N ALA A 104 -9.34 -11.96 1.35
CA ALA A 104 -10.73 -12.32 1.62
C ALA A 104 -11.40 -11.19 2.41
N PRO A 105 -12.17 -10.31 1.76
CA PRO A 105 -13.06 -9.40 2.46
C PRO A 105 -14.03 -10.23 3.31
N GLY A 106 -13.96 -10.11 4.64
CA GLY A 106 -14.89 -10.78 5.57
C GLY A 106 -14.44 -12.11 6.17
N GLN A 107 -13.18 -12.54 6.00
CA GLN A 107 -12.57 -13.58 6.85
C GLN A 107 -11.34 -13.02 7.57
N TYR A 108 -11.57 -12.03 8.44
CA TYR A 108 -10.65 -11.78 9.52
C TYR A 108 -10.59 -13.05 10.37
N ALA A 109 -9.37 -13.51 10.68
CA ALA A 109 -9.18 -14.49 11.73
C ALA A 109 -9.89 -13.94 12.96
N GLN A 110 -10.89 -14.68 13.45
CA GLN A 110 -11.64 -14.37 14.65
C GLN A 110 -10.68 -14.56 15.84
N THR A 111 -9.78 -13.60 16.00
CA THR A 111 -8.99 -13.39 17.20
C THR A 111 -9.51 -12.09 17.78
N GLU A 112 -10.48 -12.31 18.67
CA GLU A 112 -10.94 -11.40 19.72
C GLU A 112 -11.87 -10.27 19.30
N GLU A 113 -13.03 -10.33 19.94
CA GLU A 113 -14.14 -9.40 19.91
C GLU A 113 -13.70 -7.97 20.26
N GLY A 114 -14.17 -7.00 19.49
CA GLY A 114 -14.60 -5.72 20.04
C GLY A 114 -13.53 -4.65 20.32
N VAL A 115 -12.41 -4.64 19.61
CA VAL A 115 -11.61 -3.41 19.49
C VAL A 115 -12.09 -2.68 18.24
N GLU A 116 -13.06 -1.78 18.39
CA GLU A 116 -13.23 -0.71 17.41
C GLU A 116 -11.84 -0.07 17.23
N PRO A 117 -11.31 0.03 16.00
CA PRO A 117 -9.98 0.58 15.78
C PRO A 117 -9.94 1.96 16.44
N GLN A 118 -9.07 2.11 17.43
CA GLN A 118 -8.95 3.38 18.12
C GLN A 118 -8.27 4.36 17.16
N PRO A 119 -8.82 5.58 17.02
CA PRO A 119 -8.16 6.59 16.21
C PRO A 119 -6.80 6.90 16.84
N ILE A 120 -5.76 6.79 16.04
CA ILE A 120 -4.39 7.13 16.44
C ILE A 120 -4.12 8.63 16.29
N GLY A 121 -5.02 9.34 15.62
CA GLY A 121 -4.98 10.78 15.47
C GLY A 121 -6.26 11.35 14.86
N ARG A 122 -6.24 12.65 14.60
CA ARG A 122 -7.30 13.37 13.89
C ARG A 122 -6.73 14.38 12.90
N VAL A 123 -7.48 14.65 11.85
CA VAL A 123 -7.19 15.77 10.95
C VAL A 123 -7.46 17.09 11.67
N ASP A 124 -6.44 17.93 11.80
CA ASP A 124 -6.56 19.25 12.41
C ASP A 124 -6.85 20.33 11.36
N GLU A 125 -6.10 20.35 10.27
CA GLU A 125 -6.31 21.24 9.13
C GLU A 125 -6.22 20.48 7.81
N MET A 126 -6.94 20.96 6.80
CA MET A 126 -6.77 20.45 5.44
C MET A 126 -7.16 21.48 4.39
N VAL A 127 -6.53 21.34 3.22
CA VAL A 127 -6.81 22.10 2.01
C VAL A 127 -6.94 21.10 0.86
N GLY A 128 -7.86 21.32 -0.07
CA GLY A 128 -8.04 20.45 -1.23
C GLY A 128 -8.68 19.10 -0.89
N SER A 129 -8.41 18.09 -1.73
CA SER A 129 -8.97 16.74 -1.60
C SER A 129 -7.96 15.81 -0.93
N VAL A 130 -8.38 15.18 0.15
CA VAL A 130 -7.56 14.22 0.91
C VAL A 130 -8.40 12.98 1.18
N THR A 131 -7.83 11.82 0.92
CA THR A 131 -8.49 10.52 1.13
C THR A 131 -7.65 9.64 2.03
N ALA A 132 -8.32 8.81 2.83
CA ALA A 132 -7.71 7.73 3.59
C ALA A 132 -8.23 6.39 3.07
N SER A 133 -7.35 5.52 2.62
CA SER A 133 -7.66 4.13 2.34
C SER A 133 -7.41 3.32 3.59
N ARG A 134 -8.50 2.83 4.20
CA ARG A 134 -8.47 2.06 5.44
C ARG A 134 -7.99 0.63 5.16
N VAL A 135 -7.55 -0.08 6.21
CA VAL A 135 -7.11 -1.49 6.12
C VAL A 135 -8.20 -2.47 5.64
N ASP A 136 -9.48 -2.09 5.72
CA ASP A 136 -10.61 -2.85 5.21
C ASP A 136 -10.85 -2.64 3.69
N GLY A 137 -10.02 -1.81 3.05
CA GLY A 137 -10.11 -1.45 1.63
C GLY A 137 -11.10 -0.32 1.35
N VAL A 138 -11.74 0.27 2.37
CA VAL A 138 -12.65 1.39 2.18
C VAL A 138 -11.85 2.68 2.08
N THR A 139 -11.95 3.36 0.93
CA THR A 139 -11.45 4.73 0.79
C THR A 139 -12.49 5.72 1.28
N VAL A 140 -12.09 6.58 2.23
CA VAL A 140 -12.92 7.65 2.76
C VAL A 140 -12.30 9.02 2.43
N THR A 141 -13.14 9.97 2.04
CA THR A 141 -12.69 11.38 1.95
C THR A 141 -12.60 11.95 3.35
N LEU A 142 -11.43 12.47 3.69
CA LEU A 142 -11.22 13.10 4.99
C LEU A 142 -11.77 14.52 5.01
N SER A 143 -12.14 14.95 6.21
CA SER A 143 -12.56 16.30 6.55
C SER A 143 -11.89 16.72 7.86
N LYS A 144 -11.92 18.00 8.18
CA LYS A 144 -11.49 18.48 9.51
C LYS A 144 -12.16 17.65 10.62
N ASP A 145 -11.39 17.32 11.66
CA ASP A 145 -11.77 16.45 12.78
C ASP A 145 -12.03 14.98 12.42
N SER A 146 -11.73 14.55 11.18
CA SER A 146 -11.86 13.15 10.82
C SER A 146 -10.82 12.29 11.54
N PRO A 147 -11.22 11.13 12.07
CA PRO A 147 -10.30 10.19 12.71
C PRO A 147 -9.42 9.50 11.66
N VAL A 148 -8.14 9.36 11.99
CA VAL A 148 -7.19 8.49 11.27
C VAL A 148 -6.85 7.28 12.13
N TYR A 149 -6.69 6.14 11.48
CA TYR A 149 -6.45 4.85 12.14
C TYR A 149 -5.10 4.28 11.73
N GLN A 150 -4.62 3.35 12.54
CA GLN A 150 -3.45 2.55 12.20
C GLN A 150 -3.72 1.73 10.92
N GLY A 151 -2.73 1.70 10.04
CA GLY A 151 -2.76 1.07 8.73
C GLY A 151 -3.42 1.90 7.63
N ASP A 152 -3.88 3.12 7.92
CA ASP A 152 -4.45 3.98 6.89
C ASP A 152 -3.37 4.47 5.91
N VAL A 153 -3.73 4.46 4.62
CA VAL A 153 -2.96 5.11 3.57
C VAL A 153 -3.61 6.45 3.23
N LEU A 154 -2.90 7.53 3.51
CA LEU A 154 -3.34 8.89 3.25
C LEU A 154 -2.81 9.36 1.90
N ASP A 155 -3.71 9.92 1.11
CA ASP A 155 -3.45 10.47 -0.22
C ASP A 155 -3.94 11.92 -0.31
N THR A 156 -3.04 12.82 -0.69
CA THR A 156 -3.36 14.22 -0.97
C THR A 156 -3.33 14.47 -2.47
N GLY A 157 -4.38 15.09 -3.02
CA GLY A 157 -4.43 15.47 -4.43
C GLY A 157 -3.57 16.69 -4.77
N ALA A 158 -3.58 17.09 -6.04
CA ALA A 158 -2.89 18.29 -6.52
C ALA A 158 -3.37 19.56 -5.79
N GLY A 159 -2.44 20.36 -5.28
CA GLY A 159 -2.72 21.54 -4.46
C GLY A 159 -3.43 21.25 -3.13
N ALA A 160 -3.51 19.98 -2.69
CA ALA A 160 -4.07 19.60 -1.41
C ALA A 160 -2.99 19.58 -0.32
N ALA A 161 -3.39 19.71 0.94
CA ALA A 161 -2.53 19.51 2.09
C ALA A 161 -3.37 19.04 3.28
N VAL A 162 -2.78 18.28 4.18
CA VAL A 162 -3.42 17.81 5.41
C VAL A 162 -2.46 17.97 6.58
N ALA A 163 -2.96 18.43 7.72
CA ALA A 163 -2.27 18.43 9.00
C ALA A 163 -3.04 17.50 9.95
N ILE A 164 -2.31 16.61 10.60
CA ILE A 164 -2.83 15.56 11.48
C ILE A 164 -2.16 15.74 12.84
N VAL A 165 -2.98 15.69 13.88
CA VAL A 165 -2.53 15.67 15.27
C VAL A 165 -2.78 14.26 15.81
N PHE A 166 -1.71 13.59 16.21
CA PHE A 166 -1.76 12.27 16.81
C PHE A 166 -2.06 12.34 18.32
N ILE A 167 -2.36 11.19 18.92
CA ILE A 167 -2.69 11.08 20.35
C ILE A 167 -1.51 11.36 21.29
N ASP A 168 -0.28 11.31 20.79
CA ASP A 168 0.98 11.62 21.49
C ASP A 168 1.40 13.10 21.33
N GLU A 169 0.49 13.94 20.84
CA GLU A 169 0.71 15.34 20.49
C GLU A 169 1.70 15.57 19.34
N THR A 170 2.05 14.52 18.58
CA THR A 170 2.81 14.68 17.33
C THR A 170 1.94 15.37 16.28
N GLU A 171 2.50 16.38 15.61
CA GLU A 171 1.85 17.03 14.47
C GLU A 171 2.56 16.65 13.18
N PHE A 172 1.81 16.08 12.23
CA PHE A 172 2.31 15.70 10.91
C PHE A 172 1.52 16.44 9.84
N SER A 173 2.22 17.13 8.94
CA SER A 173 1.62 17.76 7.78
C SER A 173 2.15 17.15 6.48
N LEU A 174 1.24 16.81 5.56
CA LEU A 174 1.54 16.32 4.22
C LEU A 174 1.00 17.33 3.19
N GLY A 175 1.84 17.76 2.28
CA GLY A 175 1.54 18.69 1.19
C GLY A 175 0.92 18.00 -0.02
N GLU A 176 0.99 18.66 -1.17
CA GLU A 176 0.35 18.18 -2.40
C GLU A 176 1.02 16.93 -2.98
N ASP A 177 0.23 16.14 -3.72
CA ASP A 177 0.65 14.90 -4.39
C ASP A 177 1.41 13.95 -3.44
N GLY A 178 0.94 13.90 -2.20
CA GLY A 178 1.56 13.18 -1.10
C GLY A 178 0.87 11.85 -0.86
N ARG A 179 1.68 10.83 -0.53
CA ARG A 179 1.18 9.53 -0.05
C ARG A 179 1.94 9.10 1.19
N MET A 180 1.21 8.78 2.25
CA MET A 180 1.76 8.33 3.53
C MET A 180 0.99 7.12 4.04
N VAL A 181 1.69 6.15 4.62
CA VAL A 181 1.12 5.02 5.34
C VAL A 181 1.34 5.23 6.84
N LEU A 182 0.26 5.08 7.62
CA LEU A 182 0.29 5.12 9.07
C LEU A 182 0.55 3.72 9.64
N ASP A 183 1.81 3.31 9.77
CA ASP A 183 2.14 1.92 10.12
C ASP A 183 1.84 1.57 11.58
N GLU A 184 2.47 2.24 12.55
CA GLU A 184 2.31 1.92 13.97
C GLU A 184 2.39 3.15 14.86
N LEU A 185 1.46 3.26 15.82
CA LEU A 185 1.53 4.22 16.91
C LEU A 185 1.11 3.53 18.20
N ILE A 186 2.09 3.22 19.04
CA ILE A 186 1.90 2.73 20.41
C ILE A 186 2.28 3.87 21.34
N PHE A 187 1.37 4.30 22.21
CA PHE A 187 1.65 5.35 23.19
C PHE A 187 0.99 5.00 24.53
N ASP A 188 1.78 5.01 25.60
CA ASP A 188 1.28 4.89 26.98
C ASP A 188 1.30 6.28 27.65
N PRO A 189 0.14 6.92 27.88
CA PRO A 189 0.06 8.25 28.51
C PRO A 189 0.43 8.25 30.01
N THR A 190 0.68 7.09 30.60
CA THR A 190 1.09 6.93 32.01
C THR A 190 2.61 6.93 32.13
N SER A 191 3.31 6.21 31.25
CA SER A 191 4.79 6.18 31.22
C SER A 191 5.38 7.23 30.28
N LEU A 192 4.56 7.84 29.41
CA LEU A 192 4.99 8.71 28.31
C LEU A 192 5.95 8.03 27.33
N GLU A 193 5.94 6.69 27.32
CA GLU A 193 6.73 5.86 26.42
C GLU A 193 5.85 5.37 25.28
N GLY A 194 6.45 5.27 24.09
CA GLY A 194 5.73 4.88 22.90
C GLY A 194 6.65 4.68 21.71
N SER A 195 6.15 4.00 20.69
CA SER A 195 6.81 3.83 19.40
C SER A 195 5.88 4.36 18.31
N SER A 196 6.43 5.13 17.39
CA SER A 196 5.70 5.65 16.24
C SER A 196 6.49 5.35 14.96
N SER A 197 5.87 4.67 14.00
CA SER A 197 6.43 4.43 12.68
C SER A 197 5.44 4.86 11.61
N PHE A 198 5.96 5.63 10.63
CA PHE A 198 5.19 6.15 9.51
C PHE A 198 6.04 6.04 8.25
N SER A 199 5.43 5.62 7.15
CA SER A 199 6.11 5.49 5.86
C SER A 199 5.58 6.53 4.88
N VAL A 200 6.39 7.55 4.59
CA VAL A 200 6.08 8.52 3.53
C VAL A 200 6.62 8.00 2.20
N ILE A 201 5.72 7.78 1.25
CA ILE A 201 6.08 7.29 -0.09
C ILE A 201 6.49 8.46 -0.98
N GLN A 202 5.74 9.57 -0.92
CA GLN A 202 6.00 10.77 -1.70
C GLN A 202 5.31 12.00 -1.10
N GLY A 203 5.66 13.18 -1.61
CA GLY A 203 5.11 14.46 -1.21
C GLY A 203 6.06 15.25 -0.31
N VAL A 204 5.72 16.52 -0.09
CA VAL A 204 6.41 17.38 0.88
C VAL A 204 5.75 17.17 2.23
N PHE A 205 6.53 16.91 3.28
CA PHE A 205 5.98 16.74 4.61
C PHE A 205 6.73 17.56 5.65
N VAL A 206 6.01 17.92 6.72
CA VAL A 206 6.56 18.53 7.93
C VAL A 206 6.16 17.65 9.09
N PHE A 207 7.15 17.29 9.90
CA PHE A 207 6.96 16.52 11.11
C PHE A 207 7.42 17.36 12.30
N VAL A 208 6.51 17.58 13.23
CA VAL A 208 6.82 18.17 14.54
C VAL A 208 6.63 17.07 15.57
N SER A 209 7.75 16.67 16.15
CA SER A 209 7.81 15.54 17.06
C SER A 209 7.10 15.87 18.38
N GLY A 210 6.17 15.02 18.80
CA GLY A 210 5.43 15.12 20.05
C GLY A 210 6.24 14.65 21.27
N GLU A 211 5.52 14.26 22.32
CA GLU A 211 6.10 13.99 23.64
C GLU A 211 7.06 12.78 23.67
N ILE A 212 6.89 11.84 22.73
CA ILE A 212 7.78 10.67 22.55
C ILE A 212 9.22 11.09 22.20
N ALA A 213 9.38 12.04 21.27
CA ALA A 213 10.71 12.49 20.84
C ALA A 213 11.40 13.45 21.83
N ALA A 214 10.62 14.08 22.71
CA ALA A 214 11.18 14.89 23.79
C ALA A 214 11.85 14.04 24.88
N ASN A 215 11.38 12.80 25.07
CA ASN A 215 11.85 11.91 26.13
C ASN A 215 12.85 10.85 25.65
N ASN A 216 12.72 10.32 24.41
CA ASN A 216 13.62 9.28 23.86
C ASN A 216 14.03 9.56 22.40
N PRO A 217 15.13 10.31 22.15
CA PRO A 217 15.61 10.60 20.79
C PRO A 217 16.18 9.37 20.04
N ASP A 218 16.42 8.26 20.74
CA ASP A 218 16.97 7.01 20.16
C ASP A 218 15.86 6.04 19.65
N GLU A 219 14.58 6.32 19.89
CA GLU A 219 13.45 5.46 19.49
C GLU A 219 12.75 5.92 18.19
N MET A 220 13.18 7.04 17.59
CA MET A 220 12.77 7.38 16.23
C MET A 220 13.59 6.56 15.22
N MET A 221 13.07 5.38 14.86
CA MET A 221 13.50 4.65 13.67
C MET A 221 12.72 5.13 12.45
N ALA A 222 13.25 6.13 11.74
CA ALA A 222 12.87 6.42 10.37
C ALA A 222 13.51 5.34 9.46
N ASP A 223 12.92 4.14 9.41
CA ASP A 223 13.59 2.96 8.87
C ASP A 223 13.91 3.04 7.37
N ARG A 224 13.29 3.96 6.59
CA ARG A 224 13.74 4.27 5.22
C ARG A 224 13.41 5.70 4.77
N CYS A 225 14.27 6.66 5.11
CA CYS A 225 14.51 7.76 4.17
C CYS A 225 15.52 7.25 3.12
N ASN A 226 15.08 7.07 1.88
CA ASN A 226 15.98 6.79 0.76
C ASN A 226 16.82 8.05 0.48
N LEU A 227 17.87 8.25 1.27
CA LEU A 227 18.80 9.35 1.13
C LEU A 227 19.80 9.02 0.03
N ASN A 228 19.33 9.02 -1.22
CA ASN A 228 20.20 8.94 -2.38
C ASN A 228 19.68 9.82 -3.53
N GLN A 229 19.49 11.11 -3.26
CA GLN A 229 19.58 12.11 -4.33
C GLN A 229 19.92 13.51 -3.81
N ILE A 230 21.19 13.75 -3.48
CA ILE A 230 21.81 15.04 -3.79
C ILE A 230 23.31 14.87 -3.92
N GLY A 231 23.80 15.01 -5.15
CA GLY A 231 25.22 15.11 -5.42
C GLY A 231 25.80 16.40 -4.86
N LEU A 232 27.06 16.31 -4.46
CA LEU A 232 28.07 17.34 -4.67
C LEU A 232 29.33 16.66 -5.19
#